data_AF-H0TU80-F1
#
_entry.id   AF-H0TU80-F1
#
_cell.length_a   1.000
_cell.length_b   1.000
_cell.length_c   1.000
_cell.angle_alpha   90.00
_cell.angle_beta   90.00
_cell.angle_gamma   90.00
#
_symmetry.space_group_name_H-M   'P 1'
#
loop_
_entity.id
_entity.type
_entity.pdbx_description
1 polymer ?
#
loop_
_entity_poly.entity_id
_entity_poly.type
_entity_poly.pdbx_seq_one_letter_code
_entity_poly.pdbx_strand_id
1 'polypeptide(L)'
;MTNEAERPREAREERLQQLVQAQRLAAGLTVAAVVLALVAPFGPQPNDRLLALLVALPLLALLFVIAWRDRFRIGLGAGSAQANLAAPCAAAACALFARTWLDLNLVSWLPLIAFALSVGLIFLVAAARFESNLRRRWWRLIAAAVITAAYAFGVLGQFNQRLDGSPQSMLRSRIVEKHLGHSRIATYHLALAPWGPFDTVTDATVLQDLYERLEVGDPVCVRLRDGAFGIAWFTVAACR
;
A
#
# COMPACT_ATOMS: atom_id res chain seq x y z
N MET A 1 -29.39 49.83 3.79
CA MET A 1 -28.26 50.00 2.85
C MET A 1 -27.12 49.15 3.37
N THR A 2 -27.16 47.84 3.08
CA THR A 2 -26.09 46.90 3.42
C THR A 2 -24.90 47.18 2.53
N ASN A 3 -23.76 47.37 3.17
CA ASN A 3 -22.56 47.99 2.64
C ASN A 3 -21.96 47.11 1.52
N GLU A 4 -21.87 47.64 0.31
CA GLU A 4 -21.35 46.91 -0.86
C GLU A 4 -19.87 46.49 -0.67
N ALA A 5 -19.19 47.10 0.30
CA ALA A 5 -17.83 46.77 0.74
C ALA A 5 -17.73 45.65 1.80
N GLU A 6 -18.82 45.26 2.49
CA GLU A 6 -18.82 44.16 3.47
C GLU A 6 -18.97 42.79 2.80
N ARG A 7 -19.79 42.70 1.75
CA ARG A 7 -19.98 41.48 0.94
C ARG A 7 -18.68 40.78 0.49
N PRO A 8 -17.65 41.48 -0.03
CA PRO A 8 -16.38 40.85 -0.41
C PRO A 8 -15.51 40.44 0.79
N ARG A 9 -15.72 41.00 1.99
CA ARG A 9 -15.01 40.60 3.22
C ARG A 9 -15.62 39.34 3.82
N GLU A 10 -16.95 39.29 3.97
CA GLU A 10 -17.67 38.11 4.45
C GLU A 10 -17.42 36.90 3.57
N ALA A 11 -17.53 37.05 2.24
CA ALA A 11 -17.23 35.97 1.29
C ALA A 11 -15.76 35.50 1.34
N ARG A 12 -14.82 36.37 1.76
CA ARG A 12 -13.40 36.00 1.94
C ARG A 12 -13.19 35.26 3.26
N GLU A 13 -13.87 35.69 4.32
CA GLU A 13 -13.82 35.03 5.64
C GLU A 13 -14.47 33.64 5.59
N GLU A 14 -15.63 33.49 4.93
CA GLU A 14 -16.27 32.19 4.71
C GLU A 14 -15.35 31.24 3.93
N ARG A 15 -14.69 31.71 2.87
CA ARG A 15 -13.71 30.91 2.11
C ARG A 15 -12.53 30.49 2.98
N LEU A 16 -12.00 31.40 3.81
CA LEU A 16 -10.89 31.09 4.71
C LEU A 16 -11.31 30.05 5.76
N GLN A 17 -12.50 30.17 6.33
CA GLN A 17 -13.03 29.20 7.29
C GLN A 17 -13.23 27.82 6.65
N GLN A 18 -13.79 27.75 5.43
CA GLN A 18 -13.92 26.51 4.67
C GLN A 18 -12.56 25.87 4.36
N LEU A 19 -11.53 26.67 4.04
CA LEU A 19 -10.17 26.18 3.80
C LEU A 19 -9.51 25.64 5.09
N VAL A 20 -9.68 26.33 6.23
CA VAL A 20 -9.17 25.87 7.52
C VAL A 20 -9.83 24.56 7.94
N GLN A 21 -11.14 24.41 7.73
CA GLN A 21 -11.85 23.15 7.99
C GLN A 21 -11.32 22.02 7.09
N ALA A 22 -11.13 22.27 5.80
CA ALA A 22 -10.56 21.30 4.86
C ALA A 22 -9.13 20.89 5.24
N GLN A 23 -8.30 21.83 5.70
CA GLN A 23 -6.94 21.55 6.19
C GLN A 23 -6.95 20.72 7.46
N ARG A 24 -7.84 21.00 8.43
CA ARG A 24 -7.98 20.21 9.66
C ARG A 24 -8.44 18.78 9.37
N LEU A 25 -9.39 18.61 8.45
CA LEU A 25 -9.84 17.29 8.00
C LEU A 25 -8.71 16.51 7.33
N ALA A 26 -7.96 17.14 6.41
CA ALA A 26 -6.80 16.52 5.76
C ALA A 26 -5.70 16.14 6.76
N ALA A 27 -5.42 16.99 7.75
CA ALA A 27 -4.46 16.70 8.81
C ALA A 27 -4.92 15.53 9.68
N GLY A 28 -6.20 15.50 10.08
CA GLY A 28 -6.79 14.38 10.83
C GLY A 28 -6.73 13.06 10.04
N LEU A 29 -7.09 13.07 8.76
CA LEU A 29 -6.94 11.93 7.85
C LEU A 29 -5.50 11.47 7.71
N THR A 30 -4.53 12.40 7.69
CA THR A 30 -3.11 12.06 7.61
C THR A 30 -2.63 11.38 8.88
N VAL A 31 -2.95 11.93 10.05
CA VAL A 31 -2.59 11.32 11.34
C VAL A 31 -3.25 9.95 11.45
N ALA A 32 -4.53 9.82 11.11
CA ALA A 32 -5.22 8.54 11.10
C ALA A 32 -4.56 7.55 10.13
N ALA A 33 -4.26 7.96 8.89
CA ALA A 33 -3.61 7.10 7.90
C ALA A 33 -2.21 6.66 8.35
N VAL A 34 -1.43 7.54 8.98
CA VAL A 34 -0.10 7.22 9.50
C VAL A 34 -0.20 6.27 10.70
N VAL A 35 -1.09 6.54 11.65
CA VAL A 35 -1.31 5.65 12.80
C VAL A 35 -1.78 4.28 12.33
N LEU A 36 -2.72 4.23 11.39
CA LEU A 36 -3.18 2.99 10.79
C LEU A 36 -2.07 2.27 10.02
N ALA A 37 -1.25 2.99 9.25
CA ALA A 37 -0.10 2.44 8.54
C ALA A 37 0.94 1.83 9.49
N LEU A 38 1.14 2.45 10.66
CA LEU A 38 2.08 1.99 11.68
C LEU A 38 1.54 0.82 12.48
N VAL A 39 0.23 0.77 12.75
CA VAL A 39 -0.39 -0.32 13.54
C VAL A 39 -0.74 -1.53 12.68
N ALA A 40 -1.02 -1.33 11.38
CA ALA A 40 -1.40 -2.39 10.47
C ALA A 40 -0.45 -3.60 10.48
N PRO A 41 0.89 -3.47 10.47
CA PRO A 41 1.80 -4.62 10.45
C PRO A 41 1.76 -5.47 11.72
N PHE A 42 1.27 -4.92 12.85
CA PHE A 42 1.35 -5.57 14.17
C PHE A 42 0.02 -6.17 14.64
N GLY A 43 -1.08 -5.94 13.90
CA GLY A 43 -2.40 -6.47 14.26
C GLY A 43 -2.65 -7.87 13.70
N PRO A 44 -3.45 -8.73 14.38
CA PRO A 44 -3.82 -10.05 13.87
C PRO A 44 -4.52 -9.96 12.50
N GLN A 45 -4.14 -10.83 11.55
CA GLN A 45 -4.88 -10.99 10.29
C GLN A 45 -6.29 -11.57 10.57
N PRO A 46 -7.38 -11.18 9.85
CA PRO A 46 -7.50 -10.29 8.69
C PRO A 46 -8.47 -9.10 8.96
N ASN A 47 -7.96 -7.87 9.09
CA ASN A 47 -8.81 -6.68 9.11
C ASN A 47 -9.14 -6.20 7.69
N ASP A 48 -10.04 -6.91 6.99
CA ASP A 48 -10.45 -6.52 5.63
C ASP A 48 -11.02 -5.10 5.55
N ARG A 49 -11.66 -4.64 6.63
CA ARG A 49 -12.13 -3.25 6.78
C ARG A 49 -10.99 -2.24 6.74
N LEU A 50 -9.86 -2.55 7.38
CA LEU A 50 -8.67 -1.69 7.40
C LEU A 50 -8.03 -1.63 6.01
N LEU A 51 -7.93 -2.77 5.33
CA LEU A 51 -7.43 -2.79 3.96
C LEU A 51 -8.35 -1.97 3.04
N ALA A 52 -9.67 -2.19 3.10
CA ALA A 52 -10.62 -1.44 2.29
C ALA A 52 -10.50 0.08 2.51
N LEU A 53 -10.28 0.51 3.75
CA LEU A 53 -10.06 1.92 4.07
C LEU A 53 -8.76 2.46 3.45
N LEU A 54 -7.66 1.70 3.54
CA LEU A 54 -6.37 2.09 2.94
C LEU A 54 -6.43 2.17 1.42
N VAL A 55 -7.18 1.27 0.76
CA VAL A 55 -7.41 1.32 -0.69
C VAL A 55 -8.35 2.49 -1.06
N ALA A 56 -9.40 2.71 -0.28
CA ALA A 56 -10.36 3.77 -0.57
C ALA A 56 -9.74 5.18 -0.42
N LEU A 57 -8.79 5.38 0.49
CA LEU A 57 -8.30 6.71 0.84
C LEU A 57 -7.67 7.47 -0.35
N PRO A 58 -6.73 6.90 -1.14
CA PRO A 58 -6.20 7.57 -2.33
C PRO A 58 -7.24 7.80 -3.43
N LEU A 59 -8.20 6.88 -3.58
CA LEU A 59 -9.31 7.02 -4.54
C LEU A 59 -10.26 8.15 -4.16
N LEU A 60 -10.63 8.22 -2.87
CA LEU A 60 -11.45 9.30 -2.33
C LEU A 60 -10.72 10.65 -2.46
N ALA A 61 -9.42 10.70 -2.16
CA ALA A 61 -8.62 11.91 -2.35
C ALA A 61 -8.61 12.38 -3.81
N LEU A 62 -8.50 11.45 -4.77
CA LEU A 62 -8.59 11.76 -6.19
C LEU A 62 -9.98 12.31 -6.55
N LEU A 63 -11.05 11.68 -6.07
CA LEU A 63 -12.42 12.16 -6.26
C LEU A 63 -12.64 13.55 -5.66
N PHE A 64 -12.11 13.82 -4.46
CA PHE A 64 -12.18 15.12 -3.82
C PHE A 64 -11.50 16.21 -4.65
N VAL A 65 -10.34 15.91 -5.25
CA VAL A 65 -9.64 16.86 -6.13
C VAL A 65 -10.41 17.12 -7.42
N ILE A 66 -11.04 16.09 -8.01
CA ILE A 66 -11.83 16.25 -9.24
C ILE A 66 -13.10 17.08 -8.98
N ALA A 67 -13.81 16.80 -7.88
CA ALA A 67 -15.07 17.45 -7.55
C ALA A 67 -14.89 18.86 -6.95
N TRP A 68 -13.83 19.12 -6.19
CA TRP A 68 -13.58 20.40 -5.50
C TRP A 68 -12.17 20.92 -5.76
N ARG A 69 -11.89 21.20 -7.05
CA ARG A 69 -10.61 21.70 -7.57
C ARG A 69 -10.11 23.00 -6.90
N ASP A 70 -11.02 23.77 -6.32
CA ASP A 70 -10.73 25.03 -5.64
C ASP A 70 -10.21 24.84 -4.21
N ARG A 71 -10.53 23.71 -3.55
CA ARG A 71 -10.28 23.46 -2.12
C ARG A 71 -9.20 22.42 -1.84
N PHE A 72 -9.09 21.40 -2.69
CA PHE A 72 -8.18 20.28 -2.48
C PHE A 72 -7.14 20.18 -3.59
N ARG A 73 -5.92 19.82 -3.20
CA ARG A 73 -4.82 19.57 -4.14
C ARG A 73 -4.04 18.33 -3.72
N ILE A 74 -3.62 17.53 -4.71
CA ILE A 74 -2.59 16.51 -4.53
C ILE A 74 -1.33 17.08 -5.18
N GLY A 75 -0.38 17.53 -4.35
CA GLY A 75 0.85 18.11 -4.85
C GLY A 75 1.98 18.06 -3.85
N LEU A 76 3.20 17.82 -4.33
CA LEU A 76 4.40 17.89 -3.50
C LEU A 76 4.81 19.36 -3.36
N GLY A 77 4.66 19.97 -2.19
CA GLY A 77 5.16 21.32 -1.87
C GLY A 77 4.31 22.10 -0.84
N ALA A 78 4.99 22.79 0.07
CA ALA A 78 4.38 23.75 0.99
C ALA A 78 4.20 25.11 0.31
N GLY A 79 3.07 25.78 0.51
CA GLY A 79 2.87 27.16 0.05
C GLY A 79 1.55 27.50 -0.66
N SER A 80 0.53 26.63 -0.63
CA SER A 80 -0.82 26.95 -1.14
C SER A 80 -1.83 26.93 0.00
N ALA A 81 -2.82 27.84 -0.02
CA ALA A 81 -3.92 27.88 0.95
C ALA A 81 -4.84 26.63 0.91
N GLN A 82 -4.73 25.80 -0.13
CA GLN A 82 -5.49 24.57 -0.33
C GLN A 82 -5.01 23.43 0.56
N ALA A 83 -5.93 22.53 0.94
CA ALA A 83 -5.61 21.34 1.72
C ALA A 83 -4.86 20.31 0.86
N ASN A 84 -3.67 19.89 1.31
CA ASN A 84 -2.82 18.96 0.57
C ASN A 84 -3.11 17.51 0.97
N LEU A 85 -3.62 16.71 0.03
CA LEU A 85 -3.92 15.29 0.23
C LEU A 85 -2.77 14.36 -0.19
N ALA A 86 -1.61 14.91 -0.59
CA ALA A 86 -0.47 14.08 -0.98
C ALA A 86 0.10 13.25 0.19
N ALA A 87 0.20 13.82 1.39
CA ALA A 87 0.71 13.12 2.57
C ALA A 87 -0.14 11.90 2.99
N PRO A 88 -1.47 11.99 3.13
CA PRO A 88 -2.28 10.82 3.49
C PRO A 88 -2.31 9.77 2.37
N CYS A 89 -2.28 10.18 1.09
CA CYS A 89 -2.16 9.24 -0.02
C CYS A 89 -0.81 8.49 0.00
N ALA A 90 0.29 9.21 0.25
CA ALA A 90 1.62 8.61 0.37
C ALA A 90 1.69 7.64 1.55
N ALA A 91 1.13 8.01 2.70
CA ALA A 91 1.06 7.13 3.86
C ALA A 91 0.29 5.84 3.55
N ALA A 92 -0.88 5.95 2.91
CA ALA A 92 -1.67 4.78 2.50
C ALA A 92 -0.94 3.89 1.48
N ALA A 93 -0.28 4.49 0.48
CA ALA A 93 0.53 3.77 -0.49
C ALA A 93 1.68 2.99 0.17
N CYS A 94 2.42 3.65 1.06
CA CYS A 94 3.50 3.01 1.81
C CYS A 94 2.99 1.87 2.71
N ALA A 95 1.83 2.05 3.36
CA ALA A 95 1.23 1.02 4.20
C ALA A 95 0.84 -0.23 3.39
N LEU A 96 0.18 -0.03 2.25
CA LEU A 96 -0.22 -1.11 1.35
C LEU A 96 1.00 -1.82 0.76
N PHE A 97 2.03 -1.07 0.37
CA PHE A 97 3.30 -1.63 -0.10
C PHE A 97 3.95 -2.49 1.00
N ALA A 98 4.10 -1.96 2.21
CA ALA A 98 4.71 -2.66 3.33
C ALA A 98 3.95 -3.94 3.69
N ARG A 99 2.61 -3.88 3.78
CA ARG A 99 1.75 -5.07 4.01
C ARG A 99 1.97 -6.14 2.94
N THR A 100 2.07 -5.73 1.68
CA THR A 100 2.26 -6.66 0.55
C THR A 100 3.65 -7.27 0.57
N TRP A 101 4.67 -6.48 0.91
CA TRP A 101 6.06 -6.94 0.98
C TRP A 101 6.33 -7.87 2.17
N LEU A 102 5.71 -7.60 3.32
CA LEU A 102 5.97 -8.31 4.56
C LEU A 102 5.08 -9.56 4.73
N ASP A 103 3.82 -9.52 4.28
CA ASP A 103 2.85 -10.59 4.58
C ASP A 103 2.73 -11.65 3.47
N LEU A 104 3.09 -11.32 2.23
CA LEU A 104 2.86 -12.22 1.09
C LEU A 104 4.10 -13.00 0.72
N ASN A 105 3.95 -14.32 0.64
CA ASN A 105 4.93 -15.18 -0.03
C ASN A 105 4.45 -15.43 -1.47
N LEU A 106 5.04 -14.71 -2.43
CA LEU A 106 4.77 -14.92 -3.85
C LEU A 106 5.77 -15.90 -4.47
N VAL A 107 5.33 -16.70 -5.44
CA VAL A 107 6.22 -17.55 -6.23
C VAL A 107 7.12 -16.69 -7.12
N SER A 108 6.56 -15.62 -7.69
CA SER A 108 7.32 -14.64 -8.45
C SER A 108 6.80 -13.23 -8.19
N TRP A 109 7.71 -12.33 -7.81
CA TRP A 109 7.43 -10.91 -7.64
C TRP A 109 7.37 -10.16 -8.98
N LEU A 110 7.87 -10.76 -10.05
CA LEU A 110 8.09 -10.09 -11.34
C LEU A 110 6.79 -9.54 -11.96
N PRO A 111 5.67 -10.27 -12.02
CA PRO A 111 4.42 -9.74 -12.58
C PRO A 111 3.90 -8.54 -11.79
N LEU A 112 4.02 -8.59 -10.46
CA LEU A 112 3.57 -7.53 -9.56
C LEU A 112 4.42 -6.26 -9.70
N ILE A 113 5.75 -6.42 -9.77
CA ILE A 113 6.69 -5.32 -10.00
C ILE A 113 6.47 -4.72 -11.39
N ALA A 114 6.31 -5.54 -12.42
CA ALA A 114 6.05 -5.08 -13.79
C ALA A 114 4.76 -4.26 -13.87
N PHE A 115 3.68 -4.71 -13.22
CA PHE A 115 2.44 -3.96 -13.12
C PHE A 115 2.64 -2.60 -12.41
N ALA A 116 3.29 -2.59 -11.25
CA ALA A 116 3.54 -1.38 -10.48
C ALA A 116 4.36 -0.35 -11.28
N LEU A 117 5.42 -0.80 -11.95
CA LEU A 117 6.25 0.04 -12.83
C LEU A 117 5.46 0.57 -14.03
N SER A 118 4.60 -0.25 -14.62
CA SER A 118 3.74 0.15 -15.74
C SER A 118 2.78 1.27 -15.32
N VAL A 119 2.12 1.12 -14.17
CA VAL A 119 1.22 2.16 -13.62
C VAL A 119 1.99 3.44 -13.29
N GLY A 120 3.16 3.33 -12.66
CA GLY A 120 4.02 4.48 -12.37
C GLY A 120 4.49 5.20 -13.63
N LEU A 121 4.84 4.46 -14.69
CA LEU A 121 5.26 5.02 -15.98
C LEU A 121 4.11 5.72 -16.70
N ILE A 122 2.91 5.10 -16.74
CA ILE A 122 1.70 5.71 -17.31
C ILE A 122 1.41 7.04 -16.60
N PHE A 123 1.45 7.04 -15.27
CA PHE A 123 1.28 8.25 -14.48
C PHE A 123 2.32 9.32 -14.84
N LEU A 124 3.60 8.94 -14.92
CA LEU A 124 4.69 9.86 -15.25
C LEU A 124 4.50 10.49 -16.64
N VAL A 125 4.16 9.70 -17.66
CA VAL A 125 3.92 10.19 -19.02
C VAL A 125 2.70 11.13 -19.05
N ALA A 126 1.61 10.76 -18.38
CA ALA A 126 0.42 11.61 -18.29
C ALA A 126 0.74 12.94 -17.60
N ALA A 127 1.37 12.91 -16.42
CA ALA A 127 1.72 14.10 -15.67
C ALA A 127 2.71 15.00 -16.45
N ALA A 128 3.69 14.42 -17.14
CA ALA A 128 4.64 15.16 -17.96
C ALA A 128 3.98 15.84 -19.18
N ARG A 129 2.90 15.25 -19.74
CA ARG A 129 2.15 15.84 -20.86
C ARG A 129 1.21 16.96 -20.42
N PHE A 130 0.52 16.81 -19.30
CA PHE A 130 -0.54 17.73 -18.88
C PHE A 130 -0.07 18.86 -17.96
N GLU A 131 1.09 18.75 -17.28
CA GLU A 131 1.61 19.79 -16.40
C GLU A 131 3.02 20.26 -16.79
N SER A 132 3.07 21.30 -17.64
CA SER A 132 4.32 21.97 -18.03
C SER A 132 5.10 22.54 -16.83
N ASN A 133 4.41 22.97 -15.78
CA ASN A 133 5.00 23.46 -14.53
C ASN A 133 5.70 22.37 -13.70
N LEU A 134 5.25 21.12 -13.77
CA LEU A 134 5.89 20.01 -13.07
C LEU A 134 7.19 19.56 -13.77
N ARG A 135 7.32 19.81 -15.07
CA ARG A 135 8.56 19.55 -15.83
C ARG A 135 9.77 20.32 -15.28
N ARG A 136 9.53 21.49 -14.68
CA ARG A 136 10.57 22.32 -14.02
C ARG A 136 11.02 21.75 -12.67
N ARG A 137 10.23 20.86 -12.06
CA ARG A 137 10.51 20.18 -10.78
C ARG A 137 10.43 18.66 -10.97
N TRP A 138 11.24 18.14 -11.88
CA TRP A 138 11.26 16.73 -12.28
C TRP A 138 11.32 15.73 -11.11
N TRP A 139 12.01 16.06 -10.01
CA TRP A 139 12.06 15.19 -8.82
C TRP A 139 10.68 14.97 -8.17
N ARG A 140 9.77 15.94 -8.24
CA ARG A 140 8.40 15.81 -7.70
C ARG A 140 7.55 14.87 -8.55
N LEU A 141 7.75 14.91 -9.88
CA LEU A 141 7.11 13.96 -10.79
C LEU A 141 7.55 12.53 -10.49
N ILE A 142 8.85 12.33 -10.30
CA ILE A 142 9.39 11.01 -9.95
C ILE A 142 8.85 10.54 -8.60
N ALA A 143 8.87 11.39 -7.56
CA ALA A 143 8.34 11.03 -6.25
C ALA A 143 6.85 10.63 -6.31
N ALA A 144 6.03 11.39 -7.05
CA ALA A 144 4.62 11.04 -7.24
C ALA A 144 4.43 9.73 -8.02
N ALA A 145 5.25 9.48 -9.05
CA ALA A 145 5.22 8.23 -9.81
C ALA A 145 5.60 7.02 -8.94
N VAL A 146 6.61 7.16 -8.08
CA VAL A 146 7.03 6.11 -7.12
C VAL A 146 5.91 5.82 -6.12
N ILE A 147 5.28 6.85 -5.55
CA ILE A 147 4.15 6.68 -4.63
C ILE A 147 2.98 5.98 -5.33
N THR A 148 2.70 6.34 -6.59
CA THR A 148 1.63 5.73 -7.39
C THR A 148 1.93 4.27 -7.71
N ALA A 149 3.18 3.94 -8.05
CA ALA A 149 3.64 2.57 -8.25
C ALA A 149 3.55 1.75 -6.96
N ALA A 150 3.96 2.31 -5.81
CA ALA A 150 3.86 1.64 -4.51
C ALA A 150 2.40 1.35 -4.12
N TYR A 151 1.49 2.29 -4.39
CA TYR A 151 0.05 2.08 -4.23
C TYR A 151 -0.45 0.94 -5.12
N ALA A 152 -0.12 0.96 -6.41
CA ALA A 152 -0.53 -0.07 -7.37
C ALA A 152 -0.01 -1.47 -6.99
N PHE A 153 1.26 -1.56 -6.56
CA PHE A 153 1.88 -2.76 -6.03
C PHE A 153 1.09 -3.30 -4.85
N GLY A 154 0.81 -2.45 -3.87
CA GLY A 154 0.13 -2.85 -2.66
C GLY A 154 -1.32 -3.31 -2.91
N VAL A 155 -2.07 -2.56 -3.72
CA VAL A 155 -3.45 -2.92 -4.06
C VAL A 155 -3.51 -4.24 -4.82
N LEU A 156 -2.71 -4.39 -5.90
CA LEU A 156 -2.77 -5.59 -6.72
C LEU A 156 -2.36 -6.83 -5.92
N GLY A 157 -1.29 -6.76 -5.12
CA GLY A 157 -0.86 -7.91 -4.32
C GLY A 157 -1.88 -8.33 -3.27
N GLN A 158 -2.48 -7.38 -2.55
CA GLN A 158 -3.50 -7.68 -1.53
C GLN A 158 -4.80 -8.22 -2.13
N PHE A 159 -5.20 -7.72 -3.32
CA PHE A 159 -6.38 -8.21 -4.03
C PHE A 159 -6.12 -9.55 -4.68
N ASN A 160 -4.91 -9.78 -5.19
CA ASN A 160 -4.51 -11.06 -5.76
C ASN A 160 -4.70 -12.22 -4.76
N GLN A 161 -4.41 -12.00 -3.48
CA GLN A 161 -4.62 -13.00 -2.44
C GLN A 161 -6.10 -13.09 -2.01
N ARG A 162 -6.77 -11.96 -1.79
CA ARG A 162 -8.13 -11.94 -1.20
C ARG A 162 -9.24 -12.35 -2.14
N LEU A 163 -9.09 -12.04 -3.42
CA LEU A 163 -10.06 -12.40 -4.45
C LEU A 163 -9.78 -13.79 -5.03
N ASP A 164 -8.78 -14.50 -4.50
CA ASP A 164 -8.34 -15.76 -5.05
C ASP A 164 -9.33 -16.88 -4.69
N GLY A 165 -10.07 -17.34 -5.69
CA GLY A 165 -10.94 -18.51 -5.62
C GLY A 165 -10.28 -19.78 -6.15
N SER A 166 -8.99 -19.77 -6.52
CA SER A 166 -8.35 -20.91 -7.18
C SER A 166 -8.30 -22.16 -6.28
N PRO A 167 -8.29 -23.36 -6.87
CA PRO A 167 -8.02 -24.57 -6.11
C PRO A 167 -6.67 -24.47 -5.40
N GLN A 168 -6.59 -25.04 -4.20
CA GLN A 168 -5.38 -25.04 -3.40
C GLN A 168 -4.63 -26.36 -3.60
N SER A 169 -3.36 -26.27 -4.02
CA SER A 169 -2.45 -27.42 -4.08
C SER A 169 -1.69 -27.57 -2.77
N MET A 170 -1.71 -28.76 -2.18
CA MET A 170 -0.96 -29.05 -0.95
C MET A 170 0.35 -29.76 -1.31
N LEU A 171 1.46 -29.10 -1.01
CA LEU A 171 2.80 -29.62 -1.25
C LEU A 171 3.50 -29.85 0.09
N ARG A 172 4.44 -30.80 0.13
CA ARG A 172 5.23 -31.07 1.34
C ARG A 172 6.64 -30.53 1.16
N SER A 173 7.17 -29.95 2.23
CA SER A 173 8.56 -29.54 2.35
C SER A 173 9.05 -29.83 3.78
N ARG A 174 10.30 -29.48 4.06
CA ARG A 174 10.93 -29.59 5.37
C ARG A 174 11.66 -28.29 5.70
N ILE A 175 11.66 -27.92 6.97
CA ILE A 175 12.42 -26.76 7.44
C ILE A 175 13.91 -27.12 7.46
N VAL A 176 14.72 -26.34 6.75
CA VAL A 176 16.18 -26.48 6.71
C VAL A 176 16.84 -25.51 7.71
N GLU A 177 16.27 -24.32 7.86
CA GLU A 177 16.79 -23.27 8.72
C GLU A 177 15.67 -22.35 9.21
N LYS A 178 15.92 -21.65 10.31
CA LYS A 178 15.04 -20.63 10.89
C LYS A 178 15.85 -19.37 11.17
N HIS A 179 15.39 -18.22 10.69
CA HIS A 179 16.06 -16.95 10.95
C HIS A 179 15.06 -15.80 11.15
N LEU A 180 15.52 -14.76 11.84
CA LEU A 180 14.79 -13.51 12.00
C LEU A 180 15.29 -12.51 10.97
N GLY A 181 14.37 -11.70 10.43
CA GLY A 181 14.74 -10.60 9.56
C GLY A 181 15.65 -9.60 10.26
N HIS A 182 16.58 -9.00 9.50
CA HIS A 182 17.58 -8.05 9.99
C HIS A 182 17.02 -6.66 10.36
N SER A 183 15.70 -6.49 10.36
CA SER A 183 15.05 -5.19 10.52
C SER A 183 14.66 -4.91 11.98
N ARG A 184 14.35 -3.64 12.30
CA ARG A 184 13.81 -3.27 13.63
C ARG A 184 12.46 -3.94 13.95
N ILE A 185 11.79 -4.47 12.93
CA ILE A 185 10.57 -5.26 13.03
C ILE A 185 10.97 -6.72 12.84
N ALA A 186 10.72 -7.55 13.84
CA ALA A 186 11.00 -8.98 13.77
C ALA A 186 10.06 -9.63 12.75
N THR A 187 10.59 -9.99 11.59
CA THR A 187 9.92 -10.88 10.63
C THR A 187 10.47 -12.29 10.80
N TYR A 188 9.57 -13.26 10.83
CA TYR A 188 9.92 -14.66 11.10
C TYR A 188 10.02 -15.42 9.79
N HIS A 189 11.19 -15.96 9.48
CA HIS A 189 11.46 -16.66 8.23
C HIS A 189 11.81 -18.13 8.48
N LEU A 190 11.23 -19.02 7.67
CA LEU A 190 11.58 -20.42 7.60
C LEU A 190 12.21 -20.70 6.24
N ALA A 191 13.43 -21.22 6.21
CA ALA A 191 14.04 -21.70 4.98
C ALA A 191 13.54 -23.11 4.70
N LEU A 192 12.89 -23.31 3.56
CA LEU A 192 12.26 -24.55 3.16
C LEU A 192 13.12 -25.31 2.15
N ALA A 193 13.24 -26.62 2.33
CA ALA A 193 13.86 -27.51 1.34
C ALA A 193 13.09 -27.44 0.00
N PRO A 194 13.73 -27.70 -1.16
CA PRO A 194 13.09 -27.62 -2.48
C PRO A 194 11.70 -28.27 -2.53
N TRP A 195 10.74 -27.57 -3.11
CA TRP A 195 9.34 -27.99 -3.17
C TRP A 195 8.63 -27.35 -4.37
N GLY A 196 7.73 -28.09 -5.01
CA GLY A 196 6.87 -27.56 -6.06
C GLY A 196 7.62 -26.75 -7.13
N PRO A 197 7.34 -25.44 -7.29
CA PRO A 197 7.99 -24.59 -8.29
C PRO A 197 9.43 -24.17 -7.94
N PHE A 198 9.91 -24.47 -6.73
CA PHE A 198 11.25 -24.11 -6.26
C PHE A 198 12.15 -25.34 -6.20
N ASP A 199 13.24 -25.30 -6.97
CA ASP A 199 14.29 -26.34 -7.02
C ASP A 199 15.41 -26.10 -5.99
N THR A 200 15.37 -24.97 -5.30
CA THR A 200 16.36 -24.50 -4.34
C THR A 200 15.72 -24.14 -3.00
N VAL A 201 16.56 -24.00 -1.96
CA VAL A 201 16.09 -23.58 -0.64
C VAL A 201 15.44 -22.21 -0.75
N THR A 202 14.22 -22.08 -0.22
CA THR A 202 13.41 -20.87 -0.36
C THR A 202 12.95 -20.38 1.00
N ASP A 203 13.12 -19.09 1.26
CA ASP A 203 12.60 -18.45 2.47
C ASP A 203 11.09 -18.21 2.38
N ALA A 204 10.40 -18.54 3.46
CA ALA A 204 8.99 -18.26 3.63
C ALA A 204 8.77 -17.45 4.91
N THR A 205 8.10 -16.30 4.77
CA THR A 205 7.65 -15.50 5.91
C THR A 205 6.44 -16.17 6.56
N VAL A 206 6.48 -16.33 7.88
CA VAL A 206 5.43 -16.97 8.67
C VAL A 206 5.02 -16.13 9.87
N LEU A 207 3.87 -16.46 10.46
CA LEU A 207 3.45 -15.88 11.74
C LEU A 207 4.36 -16.38 12.88
N GLN A 208 4.56 -15.52 13.89
CA GLN A 208 5.34 -15.83 15.09
C GLN A 208 4.93 -17.17 15.72
N ASP A 209 3.63 -17.37 15.96
CA ASP A 209 3.12 -18.61 16.56
C ASP A 209 3.50 -19.87 15.78
N LEU A 210 3.57 -19.79 14.44
CA LEU A 210 3.99 -20.92 13.62
C LEU A 210 5.50 -21.11 13.69
N TYR A 211 6.25 -20.01 13.66
CA TYR A 211 7.70 -20.03 13.80
C TYR A 211 8.14 -20.63 15.13
N GLU A 212 7.50 -20.27 16.24
CA GLU A 212 7.88 -20.76 17.58
C GLU A 212 7.54 -22.24 17.77
N ARG A 213 6.50 -22.75 17.10
CA ARG A 213 6.06 -24.15 17.22
C ARG A 213 6.84 -25.15 16.39
N LEU A 214 7.43 -24.73 15.28
CA LEU A 214 8.10 -25.63 14.34
C LEU A 214 9.61 -25.65 14.57
N GLU A 215 10.22 -26.82 14.46
CA GLU A 215 11.67 -27.01 14.59
C GLU A 215 12.35 -27.28 13.24
N VAL A 216 13.66 -27.06 13.19
CA VAL A 216 14.45 -27.43 12.02
C VAL A 216 14.38 -28.94 11.83
N GLY A 217 14.06 -29.39 10.62
CA GLY A 217 13.83 -30.79 10.30
C GLY A 217 12.35 -31.20 10.27
N ASP A 218 11.44 -30.37 10.79
CA ASP A 218 10.02 -30.69 10.80
C ASP A 218 9.41 -30.71 9.39
N PRO A 219 8.46 -31.64 9.13
CA PRO A 219 7.69 -31.63 7.91
C PRO A 219 6.67 -30.49 7.93
N VAL A 220 6.60 -29.74 6.84
CA VAL A 220 5.64 -28.64 6.66
C VAL A 220 4.83 -28.80 5.39
N CYS A 221 3.62 -28.28 5.43
CA CYS A 221 2.68 -28.33 4.32
C CYS A 221 2.56 -26.93 3.74
N VAL A 222 2.92 -26.81 2.46
CA VAL A 222 2.86 -25.58 1.68
C VAL A 222 1.58 -25.56 0.87
N ARG A 223 0.77 -24.54 1.11
CA ARG A 223 -0.52 -24.32 0.43
C ARG A 223 -0.27 -23.36 -0.73
N LEU A 224 -0.19 -23.90 -1.93
CA LEU A 224 0.05 -23.14 -3.16
C LEU A 224 -1.28 -22.80 -3.83
N ARG A 225 -1.42 -21.56 -4.29
CA ARG A 225 -2.57 -21.07 -5.06
C ARG A 225 -2.11 -20.21 -6.24
N ASP A 226 -2.94 -20.11 -7.26
CA ASP A 226 -2.60 -19.43 -8.51
C ASP A 226 -2.73 -17.91 -8.40
N GLY A 227 -3.53 -17.44 -7.43
CA GLY A 227 -3.83 -16.01 -7.25
C GLY A 227 -4.91 -15.53 -8.21
N ALA A 228 -5.70 -14.55 -7.77
CA ALA A 228 -6.82 -14.01 -8.56
C ALA A 228 -6.40 -13.40 -9.90
N PHE A 229 -5.17 -12.90 -9.99
CA PHE A 229 -4.60 -12.30 -11.20
C PHE A 229 -3.49 -13.16 -11.82
N GLY A 230 -3.44 -14.45 -11.50
CA GLY A 230 -2.40 -15.37 -11.99
C GLY A 230 -1.01 -15.10 -11.39
N ILE A 231 -0.96 -14.44 -10.23
CA ILE A 231 0.27 -14.24 -9.47
C ILE A 231 0.29 -15.26 -8.34
N ALA A 232 0.95 -16.39 -8.58
CA ALA A 232 0.94 -17.49 -7.63
C ALA A 232 1.55 -17.10 -6.27
N TRP A 233 0.89 -17.54 -5.20
CA TRP A 233 1.28 -17.25 -3.82
C TRP A 233 1.11 -18.49 -2.95
N PHE A 234 1.80 -18.53 -1.81
CA PHE A 234 1.75 -19.68 -0.93
C PHE A 234 1.73 -19.30 0.55
N THR A 235 1.26 -20.23 1.37
CA THR A 235 1.38 -20.16 2.83
C THR A 235 1.93 -21.45 3.40
N VAL A 236 2.63 -21.34 4.52
CA VAL A 236 3.19 -22.48 5.25
C VAL A 236 2.27 -22.80 6.43
N ALA A 237 2.02 -24.08 6.65
CA ALA A 237 1.32 -24.58 7.81
C ALA A 237 1.98 -25.86 8.30
N ALA A 238 1.77 -26.20 9.57
CA ALA A 238 2.05 -27.54 10.06
C ALA A 238 1.22 -28.55 9.25
N CYS A 239 1.83 -29.67 8.85
CA CYS A 239 1.08 -30.77 8.27
C CYS A 239 0.15 -31.36 9.32
N ARG A 240 -1.16 -31.33 9.05
CA ARG A 240 -2.17 -32.06 9.81
C ARG A 240 -2.56 -33.31 9.06
#